data_AF-A0A7E4VFV4-F1
#
_entry.id   AF-A0A7E4VFV4-F1
#
_cell.length_a   1.000
_cell.length_b   1.000
_cell.length_c   1.000
_cell.angle_alpha   90.00
_cell.angle_beta   90.00
_cell.angle_gamma   90.00
#
_symmetry.space_group_name_H-M   'P 1'
#
loop_
_entity.id
_entity.type
_entity.pdbx_description
1 polymer ?
#
loop_
_entity_poly.entity_id
_entity_poly.type
_entity_poly.pdbx_seq_one_letter_code
_entity_poly.pdbx_strand_id
1 'polypeptide(L)'
;MKLLLWDKDDRVYSYNVEVSVDQVNWTRVFSEERVSSWREIHFNRQPVVFVKLTGTYNSRTGHFYCVHLECFAKDKKLIQKFE
;
A
#
# COMPACT_ATOMS: atom_id res chain seq x y z
N MET A 1 4.42 -4.87 1.88
CA MET A 1 3.24 -4.19 2.46
C MET A 1 2.02 -5.07 2.22
N LYS A 2 1.00 -5.01 3.08
CA LYS A 2 -0.29 -5.68 2.86
C LYS A 2 -1.41 -4.64 3.00
N LEU A 3 -2.38 -4.72 2.10
CA LEU A 3 -3.52 -3.82 2.02
C LEU A 3 -4.80 -4.67 1.98
N LEU A 4 -5.75 -4.38 2.85
CA LEU A 4 -7.11 -4.89 2.74
C LEU A 4 -7.99 -3.81 2.12
N LEU A 5 -8.49 -4.09 0.92
CA LEU A 5 -9.56 -3.32 0.30
C LEU A 5 -10.90 -3.79 0.86
N TRP A 6 -11.91 -2.91 0.85
CA TRP A 6 -13.27 -3.31 1.24
C TRP A 6 -13.75 -4.52 0.41
N ASP A 7 -14.17 -5.58 1.10
CA ASP A 7 -14.50 -6.87 0.50
C ASP A 7 -15.84 -7.44 0.98
N LYS A 8 -16.75 -6.59 1.48
CA LYS A 8 -18.13 -7.02 1.85
C LYS A 8 -19.08 -7.12 0.66
N ASP A 9 -18.63 -6.76 -0.54
CA ASP A 9 -19.33 -6.97 -1.81
C ASP A 9 -18.32 -7.18 -2.96
N ASP A 10 -18.81 -7.28 -4.19
CA ASP A 10 -18.02 -7.60 -5.39
C ASP A 10 -17.23 -6.42 -5.99
N ARG A 11 -17.13 -5.29 -5.27
CA ARG A 11 -16.44 -4.12 -5.80
C ARG A 11 -14.95 -4.41 -5.99
N VAL A 12 -14.40 -3.81 -7.04
CA VAL A 12 -12.97 -3.87 -7.35
C VAL A 12 -12.41 -2.47 -7.44
N TYR A 13 -11.12 -2.35 -7.15
CA TYR A 13 -10.36 -1.11 -7.08
C TYR A 13 -9.16 -1.14 -8.00
N SER A 14 -8.75 0.03 -8.45
CA SER A 14 -7.40 0.26 -8.97
C SER A 14 -6.71 1.30 -8.10
N TYR A 15 -5.41 1.15 -7.88
CA TYR A 15 -4.64 2.06 -7.04
C TYR A 15 -3.16 2.09 -7.37
N ASN A 16 -2.50 3.15 -6.92
CA ASN A 16 -1.06 3.31 -6.95
C ASN A 16 -0.51 3.43 -5.52
N VAL A 17 0.70 2.94 -5.32
CA VAL A 17 1.49 3.17 -4.11
C VAL A 17 2.73 3.94 -4.49
N GLU A 18 2.92 5.07 -3.81
CA GLU A 18 4.11 5.91 -3.92
C GLU A 18 4.77 6.04 -2.56
N VAL A 19 6.09 6.16 -2.54
CA VAL A 19 6.87 6.37 -1.32
C VAL A 19 7.72 7.62 -1.44
N SER A 20 8.04 8.21 -0.29
CA SER A 20 8.90 9.39 -0.21
C SER A 20 9.68 9.40 1.12
N VAL A 21 10.81 10.11 1.11
CA VAL A 21 11.59 10.44 2.31
C VAL A 21 11.36 11.89 2.77
N ASP A 22 10.78 12.74 1.91
CA ASP A 22 10.72 14.20 2.10
C ASP A 22 9.34 14.83 1.81
N GLN A 23 8.33 14.04 1.40
CA GLN A 23 7.00 14.47 0.93
C GLN A 23 6.97 15.34 -0.34
N VAL A 24 8.13 15.61 -0.95
CA VAL A 24 8.25 16.42 -2.17
C VAL A 24 8.49 15.50 -3.36
N ASN A 25 9.48 14.63 -3.25
CA ASN A 25 9.85 13.68 -4.29
C ASN A 25 9.17 12.34 -4.02
N TRP A 26 8.30 11.94 -4.95
CA TRP A 26 7.52 10.71 -4.85
C TRP A 26 7.99 9.71 -5.90
N THR A 27 8.22 8.47 -5.47
CA THR A 27 8.53 7.36 -6.37
C THR A 27 7.37 6.37 -6.34
N ARG A 28 6.77 6.09 -7.49
CA ARG A 28 5.77 5.03 -7.62
C ARG A 28 6.45 3.67 -7.52
N VAL A 29 6.04 2.88 -6.54
CA VAL A 29 6.64 1.56 -6.26
C VAL A 29 5.72 0.40 -6.60
N PHE A 30 4.42 0.66 -6.73
CA PHE A 30 3.44 -0.36 -7.09
C PHE A 30 2.21 0.27 -7.74
N SER A 31 1.57 -0.48 -8.63
CA SER A 31 0.26 -0.15 -9.20
C SER A 31 -0.48 -1.44 -9.49
N GLU A 32 -1.79 -1.45 -9.26
CA GLU A 32 -2.63 -2.61 -9.53
C GLU A 32 -4.03 -2.18 -9.93
N GLU A 33 -4.66 -2.97 -10.79
CA GLU A 33 -5.95 -2.64 -11.40
C GLU A 33 -7.00 -3.72 -11.20
N ARG A 34 -8.24 -3.28 -10.95
CA ARG A 34 -9.44 -4.13 -10.85
C ARG A 34 -9.28 -5.32 -9.89
N VAL A 35 -8.76 -5.05 -8.68
CA VAL A 35 -8.57 -6.04 -7.62
C VAL A 35 -9.45 -5.78 -6.39
N SER A 36 -9.62 -6.78 -5.53
CA SER A 36 -10.42 -6.71 -4.30
C SER A 36 -9.73 -7.44 -3.14
N SER A 37 -10.29 -7.27 -1.92
CA SER A 37 -9.83 -7.91 -0.68
C SER A 37 -8.32 -7.69 -0.39
N TRP A 38 -7.67 -8.69 0.18
CA TRP A 38 -6.25 -8.66 0.56
C TRP A 38 -5.33 -8.62 -0.66
N ARG A 39 -4.45 -7.62 -0.69
CA ARG A 39 -3.36 -7.48 -1.65
C ARG A 39 -2.02 -7.49 -0.94
N GLU A 40 -1.11 -8.31 -1.44
CA GLU A 40 0.30 -8.23 -1.09
C GLU A 40 1.03 -7.30 -2.06
N ILE A 41 1.72 -6.31 -1.51
CA ILE A 41 2.42 -5.27 -2.25
C ILE A 41 3.91 -5.46 -2.02
N HIS A 42 4.62 -5.83 -3.09
CA HIS A 42 6.06 -6.07 -3.11
C HIS A 42 6.74 -5.02 -3.98
N PHE A 43 7.81 -4.42 -3.45
CA PHE A 43 8.63 -3.45 -4.18
C PHE A 43 10.07 -3.49 -3.67
N ASN A 44 11.01 -2.94 -4.46
CA ASN A 44 12.42 -2.92 -4.11
C ASN A 44 12.67 -2.22 -2.78
N ARG A 45 13.53 -2.82 -1.93
CA ARG A 45 13.92 -2.26 -0.64
C ARG A 45 14.53 -0.86 -0.84
N GLN A 46 13.97 0.13 -0.16
CA GLN A 46 14.44 1.51 -0.20
C GLN A 46 14.06 2.24 1.09
N PRO A 47 14.70 3.37 1.42
CA PRO A 47 14.24 4.24 2.51
C PRO A 47 12.82 4.74 2.26
N VAL A 48 11.95 4.62 3.27
CA VAL A 48 10.56 5.07 3.22
C VAL A 48 10.22 5.76 4.53
N VAL A 49 9.81 7.02 4.46
CA VAL A 49 9.26 7.77 5.60
C VAL A 49 7.75 7.97 5.41
N PHE A 50 7.33 8.21 4.17
CA PHE A 50 5.95 8.46 3.80
C PHE A 50 5.48 7.45 2.77
N VAL A 51 4.23 7.00 2.92
CA VAL A 51 3.52 6.16 1.96
C VAL A 51 2.29 6.94 1.51
N LYS A 52 2.10 7.03 0.20
CA LYS A 52 0.90 7.59 -0.43
C LYS A 52 0.17 6.48 -1.19
N LEU A 53 -1.08 6.27 -0.82
CA LEU A 53 -1.99 5.32 -1.46
C LEU A 53 -3.05 6.09 -2.23
N THR A 54 -3.00 6.02 -3.56
CA THR A 54 -3.87 6.79 -4.45
C THR A 54 -4.84 5.84 -5.14
N GLY A 55 -6.12 5.87 -4.77
CA GLY A 55 -7.17 5.16 -5.48
C GLY A 55 -7.45 5.82 -6.83
N THR A 56 -7.50 5.04 -7.91
CA THR A 56 -7.75 5.52 -9.28
C THR A 56 -9.04 4.97 -9.88
N TYR A 57 -9.60 3.91 -9.32
CA TYR A 57 -10.85 3.32 -9.74
C TYR A 57 -11.55 2.60 -8.59
N ASN A 58 -12.88 2.60 -8.62
CA ASN A 58 -13.75 1.73 -7.84
C ASN A 58 -14.98 1.40 -8.71
N SER A 59 -15.36 0.12 -8.82
CA SER A 59 -16.44 -0.32 -9.71
C SER A 59 -17.86 0.05 -9.26
N ARG A 60 -18.03 0.52 -8.02
CA ARG A 60 -19.33 0.89 -7.44
C ARG A 60 -19.47 2.37 -7.11
N THR A 61 -18.41 3.01 -6.63
CA THR A 61 -18.46 4.42 -6.18
C THR A 61 -17.19 5.19 -6.53
N GLY A 62 -17.16 6.51 -6.28
CA GLY A 62 -15.95 7.33 -6.45
C GLY A 62 -14.99 7.32 -5.25
N HIS A 63 -15.30 6.59 -4.17
CA HIS A 63 -14.50 6.57 -2.95
C HIS A 63 -13.51 5.40 -2.94
N PHE A 64 -12.32 5.60 -2.36
CA PHE A 64 -11.35 4.55 -2.13
C PHE A 64 -11.39 4.08 -0.68
N TYR A 65 -11.70 2.80 -0.45
CA TYR A 65 -11.87 2.24 0.91
C TYR A 65 -10.71 1.32 1.25
N CYS A 66 -9.76 1.85 2.01
CA CYS A 66 -8.70 1.09 2.68
C CYS A 66 -9.23 0.64 4.05
N VAL A 67 -9.32 -0.68 4.27
CA VAL A 67 -9.77 -1.25 5.55
C VAL A 67 -8.60 -1.51 6.48
N HIS A 68 -7.49 -2.02 5.94
CA HIS A 68 -6.27 -2.30 6.71
C HIS A 68 -5.04 -2.02 5.85
N LEU A 69 -4.00 -1.45 6.45
CA LEU A 69 -2.72 -1.24 5.80
C LEU A 69 -1.59 -1.55 6.78
N GLU A 70 -0.67 -2.41 6.37
CA GLU A 70 0.53 -2.72 7.14
C GLU A 70 1.79 -2.68 6.25
N CYS A 71 2.83 -2.03 6.75
CA CYS A 71 4.10 -1.89 6.06
C CYS A 71 5.25 -2.25 7.01
N PHE A 72 5.68 -3.51 6.95
CA PHE A 72 6.80 -3.99 7.75
C PHE A 72 8.13 -3.52 7.16
N ALA A 73 8.97 -2.92 7.99
CA ALA A 73 10.41 -2.90 7.73
C ALA A 73 10.95 -4.31 8.01
N LYS A 74 11.10 -5.14 6.97
CA LYS A 74 11.76 -6.44 7.15
C LYS A 74 13.23 -6.20 7.44
N ASP A 75 13.60 -6.20 8.71
CA ASP A 75 15.00 -6.34 9.11
C ASP A 75 15.11 -7.30 10.30
N LYS A 76 15.31 -8.59 9.99
CA LYS A 76 15.53 -9.63 11.02
C LYS A 76 16.75 -9.36 11.90
N LYS A 77 17.64 -8.44 11.52
CA LYS A 77 18.89 -8.12 12.25
C LYS A 77 18.79 -6.91 13.19
N LEU A 78 17.72 -6.12 13.15
CA LEU A 78 17.58 -4.92 13.99
C LEU A 78 16.75 -5.13 15.27
N ILE A 79 15.99 -6.22 15.36
CA ILE A 79 15.11 -6.51 16.52
C ILE A 79 15.91 -7.04 17.72
N GLN A 80 17.10 -7.59 17.53
CA GLN A 80 17.93 -8.16 18.61
C GLN A 80 18.82 -7.14 19.36
N LYS A 81 18.72 -5.82 19.10
CA LYS A 81 19.58 -4.82 19.74
C LYS A 81 18.97 -4.11 20.95
N PHE A 82 17.78 -4.52 21.41
CA PHE A 82 17.10 -3.89 22.54
C PHE A 82 16.46 -4.87 23.53
N GLU A 83 16.99 -6.10 23.64
CA GLU A 83 16.71 -7.02 24.74
C GLU A 83 17.99 -7.29 25.55
#